data_AF-X0TUY8-F1
#
_entry.id   AF-X0TUY8-F1
#
_cell.length_a   1.000
_cell.length_b   1.000
_cell.length_c   1.000
_cell.angle_alpha   90.00
_cell.angle_beta   90.00
_cell.angle_gamma   90.00
#
_symmetry.space_group_name_H-M   'P 1'
#
loop_
_entity.id
_entity.type
_entity.pdbx_description
1 polymer ?
#
loop_
_entity_poly.entity_id
_entity_poly.type
_entity_poly.pdbx_seq_one_letter_code
_entity_poly.pdbx_strand_id
1 'polypeptide(L)' 'MKTILFIEDESALQKTLGEVLRQEGYELVSALNGEIGLRLAS' A
#
# COMPACT_ATOMS: atom_id res chain seq x y z
N MET A 1 -13.51 -1.01 9.11
CA MET A 1 -12.77 -0.50 7.94
C MET A 1 -11.88 -1.62 7.40
N LYS A 2 -11.65 -1.66 6.08
CA LYS A 2 -10.77 -2.67 5.46
C LYS A 2 -9.40 -2.03 5.19
N THR A 3 -8.35 -2.73 5.59
CA THR A 3 -6.96 -2.30 5.39
C THR A 3 -6.34 -3.08 4.25
N ILE A 4 -5.62 -2.38 3.36
CA ILE A 4 -4.87 -2.96 2.25
C ILE A 4 -3.37 -2.81 2.54
N LEU A 5 -2.62 -3.89 2.41
CA LEU A 5 -1.16 -3.85 2.29
C LEU A 5 -0.83 -3.75 0.79
N PHE A 6 -0.27 -2.63 0.38
CA PHE A 6 0.05 -2.36 -1.01
C PHE A 6 1.57 -2.37 -1.22
N ILE A 7 2.04 -3.38 -1.94
CA ILE A 7 3.46 -3.59 -2.24
C ILE A 7 3.69 -3.20 -3.70
N GLU A 8 4.53 -2.20 -3.93
CA GLU A 8 4.81 -1.63 -5.25
C GLU A 8 6.21 -0.99 -5.21
N ASP A 9 7.10 -1.34 -6.12
CA ASP A 9 8.51 -0.91 -6.09
C ASP A 9 8.73 0.47 -6.71
N GLU A 10 7.83 0.92 -7.58
CA GLU A 10 7.85 2.28 -8.12
C GLU A 10 7.07 3.28 -7.24
N SER A 11 7.78 4.26 -6.67
CA SER A 11 7.20 5.22 -5.71
C SER A 11 6.12 6.13 -6.29
N ALA A 12 6.25 6.54 -7.57
CA ALA A 12 5.28 7.40 -8.23
C ALA A 12 3.96 6.65 -8.47
N LEU A 13 4.03 5.42 -8.96
CA LEU A 13 2.88 4.54 -9.14
C LEU A 13 2.21 4.21 -7.80
N GLN A 14 3.00 3.83 -6.79
CA GLN A 14 2.49 3.51 -5.46
C GLN A 14 1.70 4.67 -4.84
N LYS A 15 2.21 5.90 -4.98
CA LYS A 15 1.53 7.09 -4.49
C LYS A 15 0.21 7.32 -5.23
N THR A 16 0.23 7.26 -6.56
CA THR A 16 -0.93 7.53 -7.40
C THR A 16 -2.07 6.53 -7.12
N LEU A 17 -1.78 5.23 -7.15
CA LEU A 17 -2.76 4.20 -6.83
C LEU A 17 -3.18 4.24 -5.35
N GLY A 18 -2.25 4.58 -4.47
CA GLY A 18 -2.53 4.70 -3.05
C GLY A 18 -3.51 5.83 -2.71
N GLU A 19 -3.49 6.93 -3.45
CA GLU A 19 -4.47 8.01 -3.30
C GLU A 19 -5.86 7.57 -3.76
N VAL A 20 -5.97 6.85 -4.89
CA VAL A 20 -7.24 6.31 -5.40
C VAL A 20 -7.87 5.35 -4.39
N LEU A 21 -7.10 4.41 -3.85
CA LEU A 21 -7.61 3.45 -2.85
C LEU A 21 -8.05 4.13 -1.55
N ARG A 22 -7.34 5.18 -1.11
CA ARG A 22 -7.78 5.96 0.07
C ARG A 22 -9.10 6.70 -0.20
N GLN A 23 -9.29 7.24 -1.41
CA GLN A 23 -10.55 7.89 -1.80
C GLN A 23 -11.74 6.91 -1.80
N GLU A 24 -11.51 5.64 -2.13
CA GLU A 24 -12.50 4.57 -2.01
C GLU A 24 -12.77 4.11 -0.56
N GLY A 25 -12.12 4.74 0.43
CA GLY A 25 -12.35 4.50 1.85
C GLY A 25 -11.54 3.34 2.45
N TYR A 26 -10.47 2.90 1.77
CA TYR A 26 -9.54 1.92 2.32
C TYR A 26 -8.46 2.59 3.17
N GLU A 27 -8.10 1.92 4.27
CA GLU A 27 -6.87 2.21 4.98
C GLU A 27 -5.71 1.55 4.24
N LEU A 28 -4.60 2.27 4.07
CA LEU A 28 -3.47 1.80 3.27
C LEU A 28 -2.17 1.75 4.06
N VAL A 29 -1.56 0.57 4.06
CA VAL A 29 -0.19 0.32 4.50
C VAL A 29 0.64 0.03 3.26
N SER A 30 1.74 0.77 3.06
CA SER A 30 2.53 0.70 1.82
C SER A 30 3.93 0.16 2.08
N ALA A 31 4.46 -0.61 1.12
CA ALA A 31 5.81 -1.15 1.15
C ALA A 31 6.45 -1.10 -0.24
N LEU A 32 7.74 -0.75 -0.32
CA LEU A 32 8.47 -0.67 -1.59
C LEU A 32 9.04 -2.01 -2.06
N ASN A 33 8.88 -3.08 -1.29
CA ASN A 33 9.28 -4.42 -1.66
C ASN A 33 8.59 -5.47 -0.78
N GLY A 34 8.73 -6.74 -1.16
CA GLY A 34 8.12 -7.88 -0.47
C GLY A 34 8.66 -8.09 0.94
N GLU A 35 9.94 -7.82 1.22
CA GLU A 35 10.52 -8.00 2.55
C GLU A 35 9.90 -7.03 3.57
N ILE A 36 9.77 -5.76 3.21
CA ILE A 36 9.09 -4.75 4.03
C ILE A 36 7.61 -5.12 4.16
N GLY A 37 6.95 -5.50 3.05
CA GLY A 37 5.54 -5.88 3.05
C GLY A 37 5.25 -7.05 3.99
N LEU A 38 6.06 -8.11 3.94
CA LEU A 38 5.92 -9.28 4.81
C LEU A 38 6.07 -8.92 6.29
N ARG A 39 7.02 -8.04 6.64
CA ARG A 39 7.19 -7.54 8.03
C ARG A 39 6.02 -6.72 8.53
N LEU A 40 5.26 -6.08 7.64
CA LEU A 40 4.08 -5.29 7.98
C LEU A 40 2.80 -6.15 8.10
N ALA A 41 2.84 -7.38 7.58
CA ALA A 41 1.72 -8.32 7.60
C ALA A 41 1.74 -9.31 8.79
N SER A 42 2.82 -9.31 9.58
CA SER A 42 2.99 -10.16 10.77
C SER A 42 2.39 -9.54 12.02
#